data_AF-A0A425WPD3-F1
#
_entry.id   AF-A0A425WPD3-F1
#
_cell.length_a   1.000
_cell.length_b   1.000
_cell.length_c   1.000
_cell.angle_alpha   90.00
_cell.angle_beta   90.00
_cell.angle_gamma   90.00
#
_symmetry.space_group_name_H-M   'P 1'
#
loop_
_entity.id
_entity.type
_entity.pdbx_description
1 polymer ?
#
loop_
_entity_poly.entity_id
_entity_poly.type
_entity_poly.pdbx_seq_one_letter_code
_entity_poly.pdbx_strand_id
1 'polypeptide(L)'
;MSGGVSMNLEKMLEPLSIGSYTLKNRFVVAAMVTSMCDEQGYATDRYIAYREAKAKGSYGPSIAEDYVVNAHAGGYQNVARIYDESMIPGHHRLADAVHKYGARIFAQIYHAGHQINSKVDGGVPVKSASHFAYTWNRQMLEEPTKEEIKGIVHDVDVTAKNVKTDSFDGVEIHVSNGYLIAGFLLPEQAHRRVQWLLSEPLPLFEGSL
;
A
#
# COMPACT_ATOMS: atom_id res chain seq x y z
N MET A 1 -18.64 -36.50 24.57
CA MET A 1 -19.41 -35.24 24.41
C MET A 1 -18.47 -34.22 23.78
N SER A 2 -18.48 -34.09 22.45
CA SER A 2 -17.68 -33.08 21.75
C SER A 2 -18.43 -31.75 21.76
N GLY A 3 -18.12 -30.88 22.72
CA GLY A 3 -18.60 -29.50 22.74
C GLY A 3 -17.97 -28.74 21.58
N GLY A 4 -18.59 -28.82 20.40
CA GLY A 4 -18.23 -27.96 19.27
C GLY A 4 -18.63 -26.54 19.61
N VAL A 5 -17.66 -25.63 19.65
CA VAL A 5 -17.95 -24.19 19.68
C VAL A 5 -18.65 -23.86 18.36
N SER A 6 -19.96 -23.63 18.42
CA SER A 6 -20.68 -23.03 17.30
C SER A 6 -20.15 -21.62 17.11
N MET A 7 -19.37 -21.37 16.05
CA MET A 7 -18.99 -20.02 15.67
C MET A 7 -20.23 -19.30 15.16
N ASN A 8 -20.77 -18.40 15.97
CA ASN A 8 -21.78 -17.45 15.51
C ASN A 8 -21.09 -16.41 14.60
N LEU A 9 -21.35 -16.51 13.29
CA LEU A 9 -20.81 -15.60 12.26
C LEU A 9 -21.77 -14.45 11.90
N GLU A 10 -22.93 -14.33 12.57
CA GLU A 10 -23.94 -13.29 12.26
C GLU A 10 -23.31 -11.89 12.31
N LYS A 11 -22.47 -11.63 13.31
CA LYS A 11 -21.73 -10.36 13.43
C LYS A 11 -20.79 -10.08 12.27
N MET A 12 -20.21 -11.11 11.64
CA MET A 12 -19.34 -10.92 10.47
C MET A 12 -20.12 -10.58 9.21
N LEU A 13 -21.39 -11.00 9.13
CA LEU A 13 -22.27 -10.74 7.99
C LEU A 13 -23.02 -9.40 8.10
N GLU A 14 -23.09 -8.81 9.30
CA GLU A 14 -23.66 -7.48 9.50
C GLU A 14 -22.86 -6.39 8.76
N PRO A 15 -23.53 -5.39 8.15
CA PRO A 15 -22.87 -4.23 7.58
C PRO A 15 -22.01 -3.47 8.60
N LEU A 16 -20.97 -2.81 8.10
CA LEU A 16 -20.07 -1.97 8.90
C LEU A 16 -19.86 -0.63 8.19
N SER A 17 -20.07 0.47 8.89
CA SER A 17 -19.75 1.81 8.40
C SER A 17 -18.31 2.17 8.74
N ILE A 18 -17.54 2.61 7.73
CA ILE A 18 -16.17 3.13 7.87
C ILE A 18 -16.09 4.45 7.10
N GLY A 19 -15.90 5.56 7.82
CA GLY A 19 -15.93 6.90 7.21
C GLY A 19 -17.25 7.14 6.47
N SER A 20 -17.16 7.47 5.18
CA SER A 20 -18.30 7.69 4.28
C SER A 20 -18.85 6.41 3.65
N TYR A 21 -18.24 5.25 3.88
CA TYR A 21 -18.60 3.99 3.22
C TYR A 21 -19.37 3.05 4.15
N THR A 22 -20.36 2.37 3.58
CA THR A 22 -21.03 1.22 4.21
C THR A 22 -20.57 -0.06 3.50
N LEU A 23 -19.89 -0.93 4.25
CA LEU A 23 -19.46 -2.25 3.81
C LEU A 23 -20.60 -3.25 4.02
N LYS A 24 -20.84 -4.12 3.05
CA LYS A 24 -21.92 -5.13 3.11
C LYS A 24 -21.71 -6.23 4.16
N ASN A 25 -20.47 -6.43 4.61
CA ASN A 25 -20.07 -7.34 5.68
C ASN A 25 -18.63 -7.02 6.13
N ARG A 26 -18.12 -7.79 7.08
CA ARG A 26 -16.81 -7.59 7.72
C ARG A 26 -15.70 -8.48 7.16
N PHE A 27 -15.93 -9.14 6.02
CA PHE A 27 -14.90 -9.93 5.35
C PHE A 27 -14.08 -9.05 4.44
N VAL A 28 -12.82 -8.82 4.82
CA VAL A 28 -11.86 -8.00 4.09
C VAL A 28 -10.92 -8.89 3.30
N VAL A 29 -10.68 -8.57 2.03
CA VAL A 29 -9.52 -9.14 1.31
C VAL A 29 -8.30 -8.30 1.68
N ALA A 30 -7.37 -8.91 2.42
CA ALA A 30 -6.13 -8.25 2.81
C ALA A 30 -5.26 -7.93 1.59
N ALA A 31 -4.36 -6.95 1.73
CA ALA A 31 -3.35 -6.65 0.73
C ALA A 31 -2.48 -7.89 0.48
N MET A 32 -2.32 -8.23 -0.79
CA MET A 32 -1.52 -9.37 -1.24
C MET A 32 -0.86 -8.97 -2.55
N VAL A 33 0.47 -8.90 -2.57
CA VAL A 33 1.25 -8.72 -3.80
C VAL A 33 1.01 -9.92 -4.70
N THR A 34 0.45 -9.65 -5.88
CA THR A 34 0.07 -10.70 -6.83
C THR A 34 1.11 -10.84 -7.95
N SER A 35 1.91 -9.80 -8.17
CA SER A 35 2.82 -9.68 -9.30
C SER A 35 2.11 -9.89 -10.65
N MET A 36 0.83 -9.49 -10.74
CA MET A 36 0.00 -9.61 -11.94
C MET A 36 -0.13 -8.30 -12.72
N CYS A 37 0.53 -7.22 -12.30
CA CYS A 37 0.61 -6.00 -13.12
C CYS A 37 1.62 -6.20 -14.26
N ASP A 38 1.58 -5.34 -15.28
CA ASP A 38 2.63 -5.37 -16.31
C ASP A 38 3.96 -4.80 -15.78
N GLU A 39 4.98 -4.72 -16.64
CA GLU A 39 6.31 -4.23 -16.24
C GLU A 39 6.31 -2.73 -15.89
N GLN A 40 5.34 -1.99 -16.43
CA GLN A 40 5.14 -0.57 -16.18
C GLN A 40 4.31 -0.34 -14.91
N GLY A 41 3.61 -1.37 -14.41
CA GLY A 41 2.84 -1.36 -13.17
C GLY A 41 1.34 -1.21 -13.37
N TYR A 42 0.84 -1.26 -14.61
CA TYR A 42 -0.59 -1.16 -14.91
C TYR A 42 -1.33 -2.46 -14.58
N ALA A 43 -2.59 -2.32 -14.16
CA ALA A 43 -3.46 -3.46 -13.91
C ALA A 43 -3.77 -4.23 -15.23
N THR A 44 -3.27 -5.46 -15.32
CA THR A 44 -3.60 -6.36 -16.43
C THR A 44 -5.00 -6.94 -16.29
N ASP A 45 -5.54 -7.48 -17.38
CA ASP A 45 -6.83 -8.18 -17.36
C ASP A 45 -6.84 -9.36 -16.36
N ARG A 46 -5.68 -10.01 -16.16
CA ARG A 46 -5.53 -11.08 -15.16
C ARG A 46 -5.67 -10.54 -13.73
N TYR A 47 -5.06 -9.40 -13.44
CA TYR A 47 -5.16 -8.78 -12.12
C TYR A 47 -6.59 -8.30 -11.84
N ILE A 48 -7.22 -7.68 -12.84
CA ILE A 48 -8.62 -7.24 -12.78
C ILE A 48 -9.54 -8.44 -12.50
N ALA A 49 -9.42 -9.53 -13.27
CA ALA A 49 -10.24 -10.73 -13.08
C ALA A 49 -10.05 -11.36 -11.68
N TYR A 50 -8.82 -11.35 -11.15
CA TYR A 50 -8.55 -11.84 -9.80
C TYR A 50 -9.31 -11.04 -8.72
N ARG A 51 -9.31 -9.70 -8.83
CA ARG A 51 -9.99 -8.82 -7.89
C ARG A 51 -11.51 -8.84 -8.08
N GLU A 52 -12.00 -8.87 -9.32
CA GLU A 52 -13.42 -9.03 -9.66
C GLU A 52 -13.99 -10.32 -9.04
N ALA A 53 -13.25 -11.43 -9.11
CA ALA A 53 -13.68 -12.70 -8.52
C ALA A 53 -13.88 -12.60 -7.00
N LYS A 54 -13.07 -11.82 -6.29
CA LYS A 54 -13.25 -11.57 -4.85
C LYS A 54 -14.49 -10.71 -4.58
N ALA A 55 -14.69 -9.66 -5.37
CA ALA A 55 -15.87 -8.79 -5.25
C ALA A 55 -17.17 -9.59 -5.45
N LYS A 56 -17.19 -10.47 -6.47
CA LYS A 56 -18.29 -11.40 -6.78
C LYS A 56 -18.53 -12.42 -5.67
N GLY A 57 -17.49 -12.83 -4.96
CA GLY A 57 -17.55 -13.70 -3.77
C GLY A 57 -18.11 -13.03 -2.52
N SER A 58 -18.64 -11.80 -2.64
CA SER A 58 -19.26 -11.03 -1.56
C SER A 58 -18.33 -10.56 -0.45
N TYR A 59 -17.03 -10.38 -0.70
CA TYR A 59 -16.17 -9.65 0.24
C TYR A 59 -16.58 -8.17 0.31
N GLY A 60 -16.49 -7.55 1.49
CA GLY A 60 -16.89 -6.16 1.74
C GLY A 60 -15.91 -5.16 1.11
N PRO A 61 -14.81 -4.82 1.79
CA PRO A 61 -13.69 -4.10 1.18
C PRO A 61 -12.58 -5.06 0.71
N SER A 62 -11.93 -4.69 -0.39
CA SER A 62 -10.69 -5.29 -0.87
C SER A 62 -9.59 -4.27 -0.75
N ILE A 63 -8.57 -4.56 0.05
CA ILE A 63 -7.31 -3.83 -0.04
C ILE A 63 -6.56 -4.46 -1.22
N ALA A 64 -6.25 -3.63 -2.22
CA ALA A 64 -5.47 -4.02 -3.37
C ALA A 64 -4.05 -4.44 -2.93
N GLU A 65 -3.14 -4.66 -3.88
CA GLU A 65 -1.75 -4.91 -3.51
C GLU A 65 -1.01 -3.61 -3.21
N ASP A 66 0.28 -3.74 -2.92
CA ASP A 66 1.22 -2.63 -2.80
C ASP A 66 1.17 -1.74 -4.06
N TYR A 67 0.96 -0.44 -3.87
CA TYR A 67 1.15 0.60 -4.88
C TYR A 67 2.41 1.37 -4.52
N VAL A 68 3.43 1.21 -5.36
CA VAL A 68 4.74 1.82 -5.13
C VAL A 68 4.64 3.34 -5.30
N VAL A 69 5.31 4.09 -4.43
CA VAL A 69 5.24 5.57 -4.41
C VAL A 69 6.12 6.27 -5.44
N ASN A 70 7.14 5.60 -5.99
CA ASN A 70 7.98 6.13 -7.06
C ASN A 70 8.67 4.97 -7.83
N ALA A 71 9.42 5.31 -8.89
CA ALA A 71 10.08 4.32 -9.75
C ALA A 71 11.13 3.44 -9.04
N HIS A 72 11.68 3.88 -7.91
CA HIS A 72 12.81 3.26 -7.22
C HIS A 72 12.45 2.65 -5.85
N ALA A 73 11.18 2.75 -5.43
CA ALA A 73 10.73 2.35 -4.10
C ALA A 73 10.17 0.91 -4.03
N GLY A 74 10.28 0.13 -5.10
CA GLY A 74 9.66 -1.20 -5.21
C GLY A 74 10.47 -2.34 -4.60
N GLY A 75 9.77 -3.30 -3.98
CA GLY A 75 10.36 -4.58 -3.52
C GLY A 75 10.14 -5.75 -4.48
N TYR A 76 9.21 -5.59 -5.43
CA TYR A 76 8.76 -6.65 -6.33
C TYR A 76 8.73 -6.17 -7.78
N GLN A 77 8.95 -7.10 -8.71
CA GLN A 77 8.64 -6.87 -10.12
C GLN A 77 7.13 -6.98 -10.33
N ASN A 78 6.59 -6.30 -11.35
CA ASN A 78 5.19 -6.45 -11.77
C ASN A 78 4.16 -6.11 -10.67
N VAL A 79 4.51 -5.17 -9.79
CA VAL A 79 3.67 -4.61 -8.73
C VAL A 79 2.97 -3.34 -9.22
N ALA A 80 1.85 -2.97 -8.61
CA ALA A 80 1.05 -1.82 -9.03
C ALA A 80 1.80 -0.49 -8.85
N ARG A 81 1.58 0.46 -9.77
CA ARG A 81 2.18 1.81 -9.74
C ARG A 81 1.17 2.85 -10.17
N ILE A 82 1.10 3.96 -9.44
CA ILE A 82 0.19 5.08 -9.78
C ILE A 82 0.74 6.44 -9.35
N TYR A 83 2.07 6.58 -9.25
CA TYR A 83 2.71 7.84 -8.87
C TYR A 83 2.76 8.86 -10.01
N ASP A 84 2.46 8.46 -11.24
CA ASP A 84 2.34 9.34 -12.43
C ASP A 84 0.88 9.37 -12.91
N GLU A 85 0.36 10.54 -13.26
CA GLU A 85 -1.03 10.69 -13.71
C GLU A 85 -1.35 9.87 -14.96
N SER A 86 -0.37 9.61 -15.83
CA SER A 86 -0.53 8.74 -17.00
C SER A 86 -0.78 7.27 -16.63
N MET A 87 -0.56 6.89 -15.37
CA MET A 87 -0.84 5.55 -14.86
C MET A 87 -2.30 5.36 -14.44
N ILE A 88 -3.00 6.46 -14.11
CA ILE A 88 -4.38 6.45 -13.61
C ILE A 88 -5.30 5.62 -14.52
N PRO A 89 -5.42 5.86 -15.84
CA PRO A 89 -6.42 5.18 -16.66
C PRO A 89 -6.35 3.65 -16.66
N GLY A 90 -5.16 3.07 -16.40
CA GLY A 90 -5.02 1.62 -16.38
C GLY A 90 -5.52 0.96 -15.10
N HIS A 91 -5.64 1.72 -14.00
CA HIS A 91 -6.17 1.23 -12.73
C HIS A 91 -7.67 1.51 -12.56
N HIS A 92 -8.23 2.46 -13.31
CA HIS A 92 -9.68 2.74 -13.31
C HIS A 92 -10.54 1.51 -13.61
N ARG A 93 -10.15 0.71 -14.62
CA ARG A 93 -10.87 -0.53 -14.99
C ARG A 93 -10.91 -1.56 -13.85
N LEU A 94 -9.90 -1.55 -12.98
CA LEU A 94 -9.85 -2.42 -11.82
C LEU A 94 -10.88 -1.98 -10.78
N ALA A 95 -10.99 -0.67 -10.50
CA ALA A 95 -11.99 -0.14 -9.59
C ALA A 95 -13.42 -0.43 -10.07
N ASP A 96 -13.71 -0.14 -11.34
CA ASP A 96 -15.01 -0.41 -11.97
C ASP A 96 -15.44 -1.88 -11.84
N ALA A 97 -14.51 -2.81 -12.11
CA ALA A 97 -14.79 -4.23 -12.04
C ALA A 97 -15.18 -4.68 -10.62
N VAL A 98 -14.57 -4.07 -9.58
CA VAL A 98 -14.92 -4.36 -8.17
C VAL A 98 -16.23 -3.69 -7.78
N HIS A 99 -16.43 -2.43 -8.16
CA HIS A 99 -17.62 -1.64 -7.84
C HIS A 99 -18.90 -2.21 -8.44
N LYS A 100 -18.82 -2.88 -9.60
CA LYS A 100 -19.93 -3.62 -10.23
C LYS A 100 -20.63 -4.62 -9.29
N TYR A 101 -19.93 -5.13 -8.27
CA TYR A 101 -20.46 -6.07 -7.28
C TYR A 101 -20.76 -5.42 -5.91
N GLY A 102 -20.81 -4.09 -5.86
CA GLY A 102 -21.05 -3.31 -4.65
C GLY A 102 -19.96 -3.47 -3.58
N ALA A 103 -18.78 -3.96 -3.96
CA ALA A 103 -17.62 -4.03 -3.09
C ALA A 103 -16.82 -2.73 -3.18
N ARG A 104 -15.97 -2.48 -2.18
CA ARG A 104 -15.07 -1.32 -2.12
C ARG A 104 -13.63 -1.75 -2.37
N ILE A 105 -12.81 -0.88 -2.96
CA ILE A 105 -11.39 -1.14 -3.20
C ILE A 105 -10.52 0.02 -2.70
N PHE A 106 -9.45 -0.33 -2.00
CA PHE A 106 -8.46 0.61 -1.46
C PHE A 106 -7.07 0.25 -2.00
N ALA A 107 -6.24 1.24 -2.30
CA ALA A 107 -4.84 0.99 -2.70
C ALA A 107 -3.94 1.01 -1.46
N GLN A 108 -3.02 0.04 -1.35
CA GLN A 108 -2.07 0.03 -0.25
C GLN A 108 -0.79 0.79 -0.65
N ILE A 109 -0.62 2.02 -0.20
CA ILE A 109 0.52 2.87 -0.54
C ILE A 109 1.78 2.37 0.17
N TYR A 110 2.84 2.15 -0.61
CA TYR A 110 3.97 1.34 -0.20
C TYR A 110 5.34 1.91 -0.64
N HIS A 111 6.31 1.80 0.26
CA HIS A 111 7.73 2.03 -0.03
C HIS A 111 8.58 0.93 0.62
N ALA A 112 9.28 0.13 -0.18
CA ALA A 112 9.99 -1.08 0.27
C ALA A 112 11.11 -0.83 1.28
N GLY A 113 11.77 0.34 1.20
CA GLY A 113 12.86 0.70 2.10
C GLY A 113 14.02 -0.27 1.96
N HIS A 114 14.50 -0.85 3.06
CA HIS A 114 15.60 -1.81 3.03
C HIS A 114 15.31 -3.07 2.20
N GLN A 115 14.04 -3.34 1.89
CA GLN A 115 13.60 -4.48 1.06
C GLN A 115 13.49 -4.13 -0.43
N ILE A 116 13.95 -2.94 -0.87
CA ILE A 116 14.03 -2.60 -2.29
C ILE A 116 14.81 -3.70 -3.04
N ASN A 117 14.25 -4.12 -4.17
CA ASN A 117 14.83 -5.15 -5.01
C ASN A 117 15.75 -4.51 -6.06
N SER A 118 16.96 -5.04 -6.20
CA SER A 118 17.98 -4.50 -7.12
C SER A 118 17.60 -4.57 -8.60
N LYS A 119 16.54 -5.30 -8.95
CA LYS A 119 15.98 -5.29 -10.31
C LYS A 119 15.08 -4.08 -10.59
N VAL A 120 14.69 -3.34 -9.56
CA VAL A 120 13.73 -2.23 -9.65
C VAL A 120 14.22 -0.95 -8.97
N ASP A 121 15.41 -0.96 -8.36
CA ASP A 121 16.00 0.23 -7.71
C ASP A 121 16.51 1.27 -8.72
N GLY A 122 16.66 0.91 -10.00
CA GLY A 122 17.23 1.76 -11.04
C GLY A 122 18.67 2.20 -10.77
N GLY A 123 19.40 1.48 -9.91
CA GLY A 123 20.76 1.82 -9.46
C GLY A 123 20.84 2.93 -8.41
N VAL A 124 19.71 3.36 -7.83
CA VAL A 124 19.67 4.38 -6.78
C VAL A 124 20.00 3.75 -5.41
N PRO A 125 20.79 4.41 -4.54
CA PRO A 125 21.06 3.90 -3.19
C PRO A 125 19.79 3.61 -2.40
N VAL A 126 19.69 2.39 -1.87
CA VAL A 126 18.53 1.95 -1.07
C VAL A 126 18.50 2.67 0.26
N LYS A 127 17.36 3.31 0.54
CA LYS A 127 17.11 4.04 1.78
C LYS A 127 16.47 3.17 2.85
N SER A 128 16.92 3.32 4.08
CA SER A 128 16.44 2.61 5.26
C SER A 128 16.40 3.53 6.47
N ALA A 129 15.61 3.19 7.49
CA ALA A 129 15.52 3.98 8.72
C ALA A 129 16.84 4.02 9.52
N SER A 130 17.77 3.09 9.27
CA SER A 130 19.11 3.05 9.86
C SER A 130 20.16 2.59 8.84
N HIS A 131 21.39 3.02 9.07
CA HIS A 131 22.56 2.58 8.32
C HIS A 131 23.03 1.19 8.79
N PHE A 132 22.73 0.14 8.02
CA PHE A 132 23.21 -1.21 8.27
C PHE A 132 23.39 -2.00 6.96
N ALA A 133 24.19 -3.07 7.01
CA ALA A 133 24.33 -3.99 5.88
C ALA A 133 23.16 -4.96 5.87
N TYR A 134 22.34 -4.95 4.83
CA TYR A 134 21.21 -5.88 4.76
C TYR A 134 21.62 -7.16 4.05
N THR A 135 21.35 -8.29 4.71
CA THR A 135 21.84 -9.61 4.30
C THR A 135 21.26 -10.05 2.95
N TRP A 136 20.07 -9.58 2.60
CA TRP A 136 19.37 -9.99 1.38
C TRP A 136 19.91 -9.29 0.12
N ASN A 137 20.06 -7.96 0.15
CA ASN A 137 20.56 -7.20 -1.00
C ASN A 137 22.09 -7.03 -0.99
N ARG A 138 22.77 -7.41 0.11
CA ARG A 138 24.22 -7.26 0.33
C ARG A 138 24.72 -5.82 0.11
N GLN A 139 23.82 -4.85 0.21
CA GLN A 139 24.14 -3.44 0.07
C GLN A 139 24.26 -2.82 1.45
N MET A 140 25.14 -1.83 1.55
CA MET A 140 25.16 -0.94 2.70
C MET A 140 24.03 0.07 2.52
N LEU A 141 23.07 0.06 3.44
CA LEU A 141 21.88 0.90 3.32
C LEU A 141 22.13 2.29 3.86
N GLU A 142 21.57 3.29 3.20
CA GLU A 142 21.73 4.67 3.62
C GLU A 142 20.52 5.15 4.41
N GLU A 143 20.78 5.99 5.41
CA GLU A 143 19.72 6.76 6.05
C GLU A 143 19.31 7.90 5.12
N PRO A 144 18.00 8.15 4.91
CA PRO A 144 17.58 9.28 4.11
C PRO A 144 17.87 10.60 4.85
N THR A 145 18.31 11.61 4.11
CA THR A 145 18.41 12.99 4.62
C THR A 145 17.01 13.54 4.92
N LYS A 146 16.95 14.71 5.59
CA LYS A 146 15.66 15.37 5.85
C LYS A 146 14.94 15.74 4.56
N GLU A 147 15.69 16.18 3.56
CA GLU A 147 15.20 16.55 2.24
C GLU A 147 14.68 15.32 1.50
N GLU A 148 15.39 14.19 1.58
CA GLU A 148 14.93 12.91 1.02
C GLU A 148 13.65 12.41 1.72
N ILE A 149 13.53 12.56 3.04
CA ILE A 149 12.30 12.24 3.78
C ILE A 149 11.13 13.11 3.31
N LYS A 150 11.35 14.42 3.12
CA LYS A 150 10.32 15.31 2.55
C LYS A 150 9.92 14.88 1.14
N GLY A 151 10.87 14.43 0.32
CA GLY A 151 10.62 13.84 -0.99
C GLY A 151 9.74 12.59 -0.92
N ILE A 152 10.07 11.65 -0.02
CA ILE A 152 9.26 10.43 0.19
C ILE A 152 7.85 10.77 0.65
N VAL A 153 7.68 11.74 1.56
CA VAL A 153 6.35 12.20 2.00
C VAL A 153 5.56 12.80 0.82
N HIS A 154 6.24 13.56 -0.04
CA HIS A 154 5.63 14.10 -1.26
C HIS A 154 5.22 12.99 -2.24
N ASP A 155 6.05 11.98 -2.45
CA ASP A 155 5.74 10.83 -3.32
C ASP A 155 4.50 10.06 -2.82
N VAL A 156 4.40 9.86 -1.50
CA VAL A 156 3.21 9.26 -0.85
C VAL A 156 1.96 10.12 -1.10
N ASP A 157 2.06 11.44 -0.95
CA ASP A 157 0.96 12.39 -1.19
C ASP A 157 0.49 12.38 -2.65
N VAL A 158 1.42 12.47 -3.61
CA VAL A 158 1.12 12.40 -5.04
C VAL A 158 0.44 11.08 -5.39
N THR A 159 0.99 9.96 -4.92
CA THR A 159 0.41 8.64 -5.20
C THR A 159 -0.99 8.53 -4.60
N ALA A 160 -1.21 9.00 -3.37
CA ALA A 160 -2.52 8.98 -2.74
C ALA A 160 -3.56 9.85 -3.47
N LYS A 161 -3.15 11.03 -3.99
CA LYS A 161 -4.00 11.88 -4.83
C LYS A 161 -4.38 11.18 -6.13
N ASN A 162 -3.44 10.52 -6.79
CA ASN A 162 -3.70 9.80 -8.03
C ASN A 162 -4.66 8.61 -7.81
N VAL A 163 -4.51 7.86 -6.71
CA VAL A 163 -5.45 6.81 -6.31
C VAL A 163 -6.87 7.38 -6.16
N LYS A 164 -7.02 8.53 -5.50
CA LYS A 164 -8.33 9.17 -5.33
C LYS A 164 -8.94 9.60 -6.68
N THR A 165 -8.13 10.13 -7.59
CA THR A 165 -8.55 10.47 -8.96
C THR A 165 -8.99 9.23 -9.75
N ASP A 166 -8.34 8.09 -9.50
CA ASP A 166 -8.59 6.82 -10.20
C ASP A 166 -9.86 6.07 -9.76
N SER A 167 -10.73 6.71 -8.95
CA SER A 167 -11.99 6.11 -8.47
C SER A 167 -11.83 4.95 -7.48
N PHE A 168 -10.65 4.78 -6.88
CA PHE A 168 -10.55 3.95 -5.68
C PHE A 168 -11.30 4.61 -4.53
N ASP A 169 -11.82 3.80 -3.59
CA ASP A 169 -12.56 4.30 -2.43
C ASP A 169 -11.62 4.89 -1.35
N GLY A 170 -10.31 4.70 -1.49
CA GLY A 170 -9.31 5.35 -0.65
C GLY A 170 -7.96 4.66 -0.66
N VAL A 171 -7.16 5.01 0.34
CA VAL A 171 -5.79 4.51 0.53
C VAL A 171 -5.62 3.86 1.90
N GLU A 172 -4.79 2.82 1.94
CA GLU A 172 -4.19 2.30 3.16
C GLU A 172 -2.70 2.61 3.13
N ILE A 173 -2.14 3.22 4.19
CA ILE A 173 -0.69 3.46 4.27
C ILE A 173 -0.01 2.21 4.86
N HIS A 174 0.95 1.64 4.13
CA HIS A 174 1.62 0.42 4.57
C HIS A 174 2.66 0.69 5.67
N VAL A 175 2.27 0.49 6.94
CA VAL A 175 3.13 0.69 8.11
C VAL A 175 3.38 -0.64 8.85
N SER A 176 3.70 -1.69 8.10
CA SER A 176 4.00 -3.01 8.67
C SER A 176 5.07 -3.74 7.84
N ASN A 177 5.32 -5.01 8.16
CA ASN A 177 6.21 -5.90 7.41
C ASN A 177 7.68 -5.43 7.31
N GLY A 178 8.08 -4.46 8.14
CA GLY A 178 9.44 -3.90 8.14
C GLY A 178 9.76 -3.05 6.93
N TYR A 179 8.78 -2.59 6.15
CA TYR A 179 9.04 -1.66 5.05
C TYR A 179 9.44 -0.27 5.56
N LEU A 180 9.70 0.69 4.67
CA LEU A 180 10.38 1.94 5.04
C LEU A 180 9.72 2.64 6.24
N ILE A 181 8.41 2.89 6.17
CA ILE A 181 7.68 3.62 7.21
C ILE A 181 7.69 2.83 8.53
N ALA A 182 7.48 1.51 8.47
CA ALA A 182 7.55 0.65 9.65
C ALA A 182 8.96 0.67 10.29
N GLY A 183 10.03 0.73 9.49
CA GLY A 183 11.40 0.81 9.98
C GLY A 183 11.66 2.02 10.87
N PHE A 184 10.98 3.15 10.66
CA PHE A 184 11.08 4.32 11.54
C PHE A 184 10.36 4.15 12.88
N LEU A 185 9.47 3.16 13.01
CA LEU A 185 8.73 2.87 14.25
C LEU A 185 9.32 1.70 15.04
N LEU A 186 10.08 0.82 14.38
CA LEU A 186 10.68 -0.35 15.01
C LEU A 186 11.93 0.05 15.81
N PRO A 187 12.00 -0.22 17.13
CA PRO A 187 13.15 0.15 17.96
C PRO A 187 14.48 -0.41 17.45
N GLU A 188 14.46 -1.59 16.84
CA GLU A 188 15.65 -2.24 16.28
C GLU A 188 16.14 -1.59 14.98
N GLN A 189 15.29 -0.83 14.30
CA GLN A 189 15.59 -0.16 13.02
C GLN A 189 15.57 1.37 13.11
N ALA A 190 15.07 1.95 14.19
CA ALA A 190 15.04 3.39 14.41
C ALA A 190 16.24 3.80 15.28
N HIS A 191 17.43 3.95 14.70
CA HIS A 191 18.56 4.52 15.43
C HIS A 191 18.28 6.00 15.75
N ARG A 192 18.26 6.32 17.06
CA ARG A 192 18.34 7.66 17.69
C ARG A 192 18.29 8.85 16.71
N ARG A 193 17.10 9.18 16.17
CA ARG A 193 16.82 10.48 15.52
C ARG A 193 15.36 10.76 15.15
N VAL A 194 14.40 9.90 15.51
CA VAL A 194 12.94 10.20 15.41
C VAL A 194 12.52 11.36 16.32
N GLN A 195 13.40 11.83 17.22
CA GLN A 195 13.13 13.00 18.07
C GLN A 195 12.81 14.28 17.29
N TRP A 196 13.34 14.46 16.07
CA TRP A 196 13.06 15.67 15.29
C TRP A 196 11.72 15.63 14.53
N LEU A 197 11.28 14.46 14.05
CA LEU A 197 9.94 14.29 13.46
C LEU A 197 8.83 14.63 14.47
N LEU A 198 9.12 14.51 15.77
CA LEU A 198 8.23 14.87 16.87
C LEU A 198 8.37 16.34 17.31
N SER A 199 9.40 17.07 16.83
CA SER A 199 9.71 18.45 17.29
C SER A 199 9.31 19.54 16.31
N GLU A 200 9.03 19.22 15.04
CA GLU A 200 8.50 20.17 14.06
C GLU A 200 7.11 19.74 13.59
N PRO A 201 6.15 20.68 13.45
CA PRO A 201 4.86 20.34 12.88
C PRO A 201 5.06 19.84 11.45
N LEU A 202 4.75 18.58 11.21
CA LEU A 202 4.59 18.06 9.85
C LEU A 202 3.51 18.92 9.17
N PRO A 203 3.65 19.26 7.87
CA PRO A 203 2.57 19.90 7.14
C PRO A 203 1.35 18.97 7.26
N LEU A 204 0.35 19.43 8.02
CA LEU A 204 -0.91 18.74 8.12
C LEU A 204 -1.51 18.69 6.72
N PHE A 205 -2.10 17.55 6.36
CA PHE A 205 -2.85 17.42 5.12
C PHE A 205 -3.97 18.46 5.10
N GLU A 206 -3.74 19.61 4.45
CA GLU A 206 -4.79 20.59 4.16
C GLU A 206 -5.54 20.11 2.93
N GLY A 207 -6.43 19.16 3.15
CA GLY A 207 -7.31 18.61 2.13
C GLY A 207 -8.24 17.58 2.76
N SER A 208 -9.54 17.83 2.72
CA SER A 208 -10.54 16.83 3.08
C SER A 208 -10.38 15.60 2.17
N LEU A 209 -9.95 14.49 2.75
CA LEU A 209 -10.09 13.16 2.16
C LEU A 209 -11.57 12.88 1.86
#